data_AF-A0AAV2FWS4-F1
#
_entry.id   AF-A0AAV2FWS4-F1
#
_cell.length_a   1.000
_cell.length_b   1.000
_cell.length_c   1.000
_cell.angle_alpha   90.00
_cell.angle_beta   90.00
_cell.angle_gamma   90.00
#
_symmetry.space_group_name_H-M   'P 1'
#
loop_
_entity.id
_entity.type
_entity.pdbx_description
1 polymer ?
#
loop_
_entity_poly.entity_id
_entity_poly.type
_entity_poly.pdbx_seq_one_letter_code
_entity_poly.pdbx_strand_id
1 'polypeptide(L)'
;MGIFKAKGAPAPWCSLVWKDLSPQRDKFLVWLVVKNFITTCDKVASWGGSGLFSCLFCPCSLETRDHLFGGCVVYKELYAGLLAKAFPRTPSDDWNIELQWASNDLKGKQLRNQAAKAIWRAMISTIWRERYSLKMEDPRRASRR
;
A
#
# COMPACT_ATOMS: atom_id res chain seq x y z
N MET A 1 -32.03 -14.58 -21.00
CA MET A 1 -32.14 -13.18 -20.55
C MET A 1 -30.87 -12.83 -19.79
N GLY A 2 -29.87 -12.27 -20.48
CA GLY A 2 -28.55 -11.99 -19.88
C GLY A 2 -28.61 -10.71 -19.05
N ILE A 3 -28.35 -10.82 -17.74
CA ILE A 3 -28.27 -9.66 -16.84
C ILE A 3 -26.94 -8.96 -17.09
N PHE A 4 -26.87 -8.10 -18.09
CA PHE A 4 -25.79 -7.13 -18.19
C PHE A 4 -26.03 -6.07 -17.11
N LYS A 5 -25.40 -6.25 -15.94
CA LYS A 5 -25.33 -5.19 -14.92
C LYS A 5 -24.70 -3.96 -15.58
N ALA A 6 -25.41 -2.83 -15.51
CA ALA A 6 -24.84 -1.54 -15.91
C ALA A 6 -23.49 -1.33 -15.20
N LYS A 7 -22.47 -0.90 -15.95
CA LYS A 7 -21.17 -0.53 -15.36
C LYS A 7 -21.41 0.64 -14.40
N GLY A 8 -21.45 0.34 -13.10
CA GLY A 8 -21.50 1.36 -12.06
C GLY A 8 -20.32 2.32 -12.19
N ALA A 9 -20.46 3.52 -11.61
CA ALA A 9 -19.39 4.51 -11.64
C ALA A 9 -18.08 3.87 -11.10
N PRO A 10 -16.94 4.02 -11.81
CA PRO A 10 -15.68 3.45 -11.36
C PRO A 10 -15.32 4.02 -9.99
N ALA A 11 -14.82 3.16 -9.09
CA ALA A 11 -14.43 3.58 -7.76
C ALA A 11 -13.40 4.72 -7.80
N PRO A 12 -13.40 5.65 -6.83
CA PRO A 12 -12.51 6.82 -6.85
C PRO A 12 -11.02 6.48 -7.05
N TRP A 13 -10.57 5.41 -6.39
CA TRP A 13 -9.20 4.91 -6.47
C TRP A 13 -8.83 4.28 -7.83
N CYS A 14 -9.79 3.95 -8.71
CA CYS A 14 -9.47 3.33 -10.01
C CYS A 14 -8.53 4.18 -10.85
N SER A 15 -8.68 5.52 -10.79
CA SER A 15 -7.75 6.42 -11.48
C SER A 15 -6.38 6.48 -10.82
N LEU A 16 -6.34 6.32 -9.49
CA LEU A 16 -5.13 6.22 -8.69
C LEU A 16 -4.38 4.91 -8.96
N VAL A 17 -5.02 3.83 -9.40
CA VAL A 17 -4.30 2.57 -9.67
C VAL A 17 -3.95 2.43 -11.16
N TRP A 18 -4.91 2.68 -12.05
CA TRP A 18 -4.81 2.22 -13.44
C TRP A 18 -4.37 3.28 -14.45
N LYS A 19 -4.58 4.57 -14.15
CA LYS A 19 -4.45 5.67 -15.11
C LYS A 19 -3.09 6.38 -15.03
N ASP A 20 -2.02 5.67 -15.40
CA ASP A 20 -0.66 6.21 -15.59
C ASP A 20 0.25 5.28 -16.42
N LEU A 21 1.55 5.58 -16.48
CA LEU A 21 2.59 4.79 -17.16
C LEU A 21 3.38 3.84 -16.22
N SER A 22 2.94 3.61 -14.98
CA SER A 22 3.63 2.68 -14.08
C SER A 22 3.63 1.25 -14.65
N PRO A 23 4.66 0.44 -14.32
CA PRO A 23 4.70 -0.97 -14.70
C PRO A 23 3.44 -1.71 -14.27
N GLN A 24 2.96 -2.63 -15.11
CA GLN A 24 1.72 -3.39 -14.82
C GLN A 24 1.83 -4.21 -13.53
N ARG A 25 3.03 -4.70 -13.20
CA ARG A 25 3.31 -5.42 -11.95
C ARG A 25 3.02 -4.55 -10.72
N ASP A 26 3.46 -3.29 -10.75
CA ASP A 26 3.26 -2.33 -9.65
C ASP A 26 1.79 -1.94 -9.55
N LYS A 27 1.09 -1.73 -10.68
CA LYS A 27 -0.35 -1.49 -10.69
C LYS A 27 -1.14 -2.63 -10.05
N PHE A 28 -0.81 -3.87 -10.42
CA PHE A 28 -1.47 -5.05 -9.86
C PHE A 28 -1.20 -5.18 -8.36
N LEU A 29 0.03 -4.93 -7.93
CA LEU A 29 0.38 -4.95 -6.52
C LEU A 29 -0.37 -3.88 -5.71
N VAL A 30 -0.35 -2.62 -6.17
CA VAL A 30 -1.09 -1.53 -5.52
C VAL A 30 -2.58 -1.85 -5.47
N TRP A 31 -3.14 -2.45 -6.52
CA TRP A 31 -4.51 -2.94 -6.50
C TRP A 31 -4.76 -3.97 -5.39
N LEU A 32 -3.86 -4.95 -5.20
CA LEU A 32 -3.96 -5.91 -4.09
C LEU A 32 -3.93 -5.21 -2.72
N VAL A 33 -3.09 -4.20 -2.56
CA VAL A 33 -3.02 -3.39 -1.31
C VAL A 33 -4.35 -2.65 -1.09
N VAL A 34 -4.85 -1.96 -2.11
CA VAL A 34 -6.16 -1.27 -2.09
C VAL A 34 -7.29 -2.22 -1.70
N LYS A 35 -7.27 -3.45 -2.22
CA LYS A 35 -8.27 -4.48 -1.91
C LYS A 35 -8.04 -5.23 -0.60
N ASN A 36 -6.96 -4.92 0.13
CA ASN A 36 -6.52 -5.67 1.29
C ASN A 36 -6.32 -7.18 1.00
N PHE A 37 -5.78 -7.53 -0.16
CA PHE A 37 -5.46 -8.92 -0.54
C PHE A 37 -4.00 -9.30 -0.30
N ILE A 38 -3.22 -8.39 0.27
CA ILE A 38 -1.85 -8.65 0.69
C ILE A 38 -1.79 -9.54 1.95
N THR A 39 -0.72 -10.33 2.07
CA THR A 39 -0.48 -11.25 3.20
C THR A 39 0.33 -10.59 4.31
N THR A 40 -0.37 -9.88 5.18
CA THR A 40 0.15 -9.24 6.40
C THR A 40 0.19 -10.22 7.57
N CYS A 41 1.00 -9.94 8.60
CA CYS A 41 1.17 -10.87 9.72
C CYS A 41 -0.12 -11.13 10.51
N ASP A 42 -0.99 -10.13 10.66
CA ASP A 42 -2.33 -10.28 11.26
C ASP A 42 -3.19 -11.35 10.57
N LYS A 43 -3.16 -11.41 9.23
CA LYS A 43 -3.88 -12.44 8.46
C LYS A 43 -3.26 -13.81 8.57
N VAL A 44 -1.93 -13.87 8.64
CA VAL A 44 -1.24 -15.14 8.87
C VAL A 44 -1.56 -15.67 10.28
N ALA A 45 -1.66 -14.79 11.27
CA ALA A 45 -2.07 -15.13 12.63
C ALA A 45 -3.49 -15.71 12.67
N SER A 46 -4.44 -15.07 11.97
CA SER A 46 -5.83 -15.53 11.95
C SER A 46 -6.02 -16.88 11.27
N TRP A 47 -5.07 -17.32 10.44
CA TRP A 47 -5.03 -18.66 9.85
C TRP A 47 -4.31 -19.70 10.71
N GLY A 48 -3.98 -19.38 11.97
CA GLY A 48 -3.29 -20.29 12.89
C GLY A 48 -1.78 -20.36 12.67
N GLY A 49 -1.20 -19.44 11.89
CA GLY A 49 0.25 -19.39 11.68
C GLY A 49 1.00 -18.93 12.94
N SER A 50 2.08 -19.62 13.29
CA SER A 50 2.95 -19.29 14.43
C SER A 50 4.18 -18.49 13.97
N GLY A 51 4.36 -17.25 14.44
CA GLY A 51 5.48 -16.39 14.05
C GLY A 51 5.52 -15.04 14.76
N LEU A 52 6.50 -14.19 14.43
CA LEU A 52 6.47 -12.78 14.84
C LEU A 52 5.37 -12.06 14.08
N PHE A 53 4.46 -11.45 14.83
CA PHE A 53 3.38 -10.65 14.27
C PHE A 53 3.75 -9.17 14.14
N SER A 54 4.98 -8.79 14.48
CA SER A 54 5.44 -7.42 14.36
C SER A 54 5.84 -7.05 12.93
N CYS A 55 5.76 -5.76 12.62
CA CYS A 55 6.22 -5.17 11.38
C CYS A 55 7.74 -5.35 11.22
N LEU A 56 8.18 -5.82 10.04
CA LEU A 56 9.60 -6.04 9.75
C LEU A 56 10.42 -4.74 9.68
N PHE A 57 9.77 -3.61 9.39
CA PHE A 57 10.43 -2.30 9.33
C PHE A 57 10.54 -1.62 10.69
N CYS A 58 9.49 -1.73 11.51
CA CYS A 58 9.48 -1.19 12.86
C CYS A 58 8.87 -2.22 13.82
N PRO A 59 9.69 -3.03 14.50
CA PRO A 59 9.22 -4.20 15.26
C PRO A 59 8.41 -3.86 16.53
N CYS A 60 7.99 -2.61 16.68
CA CYS A 60 7.22 -2.08 17.81
C CYS A 60 5.69 -2.23 17.64
N SER A 61 5.19 -2.67 16.48
CA SER A 61 3.74 -2.74 16.20
C SER A 61 3.38 -3.94 15.34
N LEU A 62 2.14 -4.41 15.46
CA LEU A 62 1.56 -5.49 14.65
C LEU A 62 1.58 -5.10 13.16
N GLU A 63 2.05 -5.99 12.30
CA GLU A 63 2.03 -5.78 10.85
C GLU A 63 0.60 -5.94 10.31
N THR A 64 -0.04 -4.82 10.01
CA THR A 64 -1.30 -4.73 9.27
C THR A 64 -1.09 -3.89 8.00
N ARG A 65 -2.05 -3.92 7.06
CA ARG A 65 -2.01 -3.04 5.87
C ARG A 65 -1.94 -1.57 6.29
N ASP A 66 -2.79 -1.21 7.23
CA ASP A 66 -3.00 0.14 7.73
C ASP A 66 -1.74 0.66 8.44
N HIS A 67 -1.08 -0.21 9.21
CA HIS A 67 0.25 0.10 9.73
C HIS A 67 1.28 0.25 8.60
N LEU A 68 1.42 -0.72 7.69
CA LEU A 68 2.45 -0.67 6.64
C LEU A 68 2.36 0.57 5.74
N PHE A 69 1.15 1.05 5.45
CA PHE A 69 0.92 2.12 4.48
C PHE A 69 0.25 3.36 5.10
N GLY A 70 0.58 3.67 6.34
CA GLY A 70 0.02 4.81 7.04
C GLY A 70 0.63 5.01 8.43
N GLY A 71 0.58 3.96 9.25
CA GLY A 71 1.06 4.00 10.64
C GLY A 71 2.59 3.90 10.80
N CYS A 72 3.26 3.18 9.91
CA CYS A 72 4.68 2.81 9.99
C CYS A 72 5.58 4.04 9.83
N VAL A 73 6.61 4.12 10.66
CA VAL A 73 7.60 5.20 10.60
C VAL A 73 8.28 5.30 9.23
N VAL A 74 8.60 4.16 8.61
CA VAL A 74 9.23 4.12 7.28
C VAL A 74 8.29 4.69 6.21
N TYR A 75 6.98 4.39 6.26
CA TYR A 75 6.02 4.99 5.33
C TYR A 75 5.94 6.51 5.52
N LYS A 76 5.90 6.97 6.77
CA LYS A 76 5.83 8.40 7.12
C LYS A 76 7.08 9.15 6.66
N GLU A 77 8.27 8.57 6.82
CA GLU A 77 9.53 9.14 6.33
C GLU A 77 9.57 9.23 4.81
N LEU A 78 9.15 8.17 4.10
CA LEU A 78 9.03 8.19 2.64
C LEU A 78 8.04 9.28 2.18
N TYR A 79 6.90 9.42 2.87
CA TYR A 79 5.94 10.48 2.57
C TYR A 79 6.54 11.87 2.79
N ALA A 80 7.21 12.08 3.92
CA ALA A 80 7.85 13.35 4.27
C ALA A 80 8.91 13.75 3.22
N GLY A 81 9.73 12.81 2.77
CA GLY A 81 10.78 13.06 1.78
C GLY A 81 10.27 13.27 0.36
N LEU A 82 9.17 12.60 -0.03
CA LEU A 82 8.76 12.53 -1.44
C LEU A 82 7.51 13.35 -1.77
N LEU A 83 6.57 13.50 -0.84
CA LEU A 83 5.25 14.09 -1.10
C LEU A 83 4.96 15.33 -0.25
N ALA A 84 5.48 15.43 0.97
CA ALA A 84 5.09 16.49 1.90
C ALA A 84 5.37 17.93 1.40
N LYS A 85 6.40 18.13 0.56
CA LYS A 85 6.66 19.44 -0.05
C LYS A 85 5.53 19.92 -0.97
N ALA A 86 4.91 19.01 -1.70
CA ALA A 86 3.82 19.33 -2.63
C ALA A 86 2.43 19.15 -1.99
N PHE A 87 2.32 18.26 -1.01
CA PHE A 87 1.09 17.91 -0.30
C PHE A 87 1.36 17.81 1.21
N PRO A 88 1.47 18.96 1.91
CA PRO A 88 1.84 19.01 3.31
C PRO A 88 0.72 18.42 4.18
N ARG A 89 1.02 17.31 4.85
CA ARG A 89 0.17 16.65 5.85
C ARG A 89 0.94 15.53 6.54
N THR A 90 0.30 14.92 7.54
CA THR A 90 0.73 13.67 8.13
C THR A 90 -0.11 12.50 7.58
N PRO A 91 0.51 11.38 7.15
CA PRO A 91 -0.18 10.13 6.87
C PRO A 91 -1.12 9.68 7.99
N SER A 92 -2.32 9.26 7.61
CA SER A 92 -3.24 8.62 8.56
C SER A 92 -2.81 7.17 8.75
N ASP A 93 -2.97 6.66 9.95
CA ASP A 93 -2.86 5.24 10.28
C ASP A 93 -4.10 4.43 9.88
N ASP A 94 -5.19 5.08 9.47
CA ASP A 94 -6.35 4.44 8.83
C ASP A 94 -6.16 4.42 7.31
N TRP A 95 -6.09 3.22 6.75
CA TRP A 95 -5.89 3.04 5.31
C TRP A 95 -7.01 3.67 4.47
N ASN A 96 -8.26 3.64 4.94
CA ASN A 96 -9.38 4.18 4.16
C ASN A 96 -9.29 5.70 4.07
N ILE A 97 -8.87 6.37 5.15
CA ILE A 97 -8.60 7.82 5.15
C ILE A 97 -7.43 8.12 4.22
N GLU A 98 -6.35 7.36 4.32
CA GLU A 98 -5.16 7.51 3.46
C GLU A 98 -5.50 7.30 1.96
N LEU A 99 -6.27 6.27 1.64
CA LEU A 99 -6.71 5.97 0.28
C LEU A 99 -7.69 7.02 -0.26
N GLN A 100 -8.58 7.53 0.58
CA GLN A 100 -9.52 8.58 0.22
C GLN A 100 -8.75 9.87 -0.12
N TRP A 101 -7.79 10.26 0.71
CA TRP A 101 -6.89 11.37 0.41
C TRP A 101 -6.18 11.16 -0.92
N ALA A 102 -5.51 10.02 -1.12
CA ALA A 102 -4.78 9.76 -2.36
C ALA A 102 -5.69 9.78 -3.60
N SER A 103 -6.95 9.36 -3.46
CA SER A 103 -7.93 9.36 -4.55
C SER A 103 -8.46 10.75 -4.89
N ASN A 104 -8.58 11.63 -3.90
CA ASN A 104 -9.19 12.95 -4.03
C ASN A 104 -8.15 14.04 -4.31
N ASP A 105 -7.10 14.10 -3.50
CA ASP A 105 -6.10 15.17 -3.49
C ASP A 105 -5.08 15.02 -4.61
N LEU A 106 -4.73 13.77 -4.97
CA LEU A 106 -3.85 13.52 -6.10
C LEU A 106 -4.61 13.53 -7.44
N LYS A 107 -5.93 13.76 -7.46
CA LYS A 107 -6.76 13.72 -8.68
C LYS A 107 -6.32 14.77 -9.71
N GLY A 108 -6.62 14.52 -10.99
CA GLY A 108 -6.37 15.48 -12.08
C GLY A 108 -5.18 15.13 -12.96
N LYS A 109 -4.96 15.93 -14.01
CA LYS A 109 -3.95 15.71 -15.08
C LYS A 109 -2.71 16.60 -14.96
N GLN A 110 -2.66 17.51 -14.00
CA GLN A 110 -1.49 18.37 -13.78
C GLN A 110 -0.25 17.51 -13.48
N LEU A 111 0.92 17.93 -13.98
CA LEU A 111 2.18 17.20 -13.82
C LEU A 111 2.48 16.88 -12.35
N ARG A 112 2.30 17.86 -11.45
CA ARG A 112 2.43 17.67 -10.00
C ARG A 112 1.60 16.50 -9.49
N ASN A 113 0.34 16.45 -9.89
CA ASN A 113 -0.61 15.44 -9.42
C ASN A 113 -0.31 14.07 -10.05
N GLN A 114 0.12 14.04 -11.32
CA GLN A 114 0.55 12.81 -11.98
C GLN A 114 1.82 12.23 -11.34
N ALA A 115 2.81 13.08 -11.08
CA ALA A 115 4.04 12.70 -10.37
C ALA A 115 3.72 12.19 -8.96
N ALA A 116 2.86 12.89 -8.21
CA ALA A 116 2.49 12.47 -6.86
C ALA A 116 1.78 11.10 -6.82
N LYS A 117 0.88 10.81 -7.78
CA LYS A 117 0.30 9.46 -7.89
C LYS A 117 1.37 8.40 -8.18
N ALA A 118 2.31 8.70 -9.09
CA ALA A 118 3.37 7.76 -9.44
C ALA A 118 4.28 7.49 -8.23
N ILE A 119 4.65 8.53 -7.49
CA ILE A 119 5.40 8.44 -6.23
C ILE A 119 4.63 7.61 -5.20
N TRP A 120 3.35 7.89 -4.97
CA TRP A 120 2.52 7.16 -4.01
C TRP A 120 2.45 5.65 -4.33
N ARG A 121 2.26 5.29 -5.62
CA ARG A 121 2.31 3.90 -6.08
C ARG A 121 3.68 3.27 -5.88
N ALA A 122 4.74 4.01 -6.19
CA ALA A 122 6.11 3.54 -6.05
C ALA A 122 6.46 3.28 -4.58
N MET A 123 6.06 4.18 -3.66
CA MET A 123 6.21 3.99 -2.22
C MET A 123 5.56 2.66 -1.78
N ILE A 124 4.30 2.43 -2.13
CA ILE A 124 3.59 1.20 -1.79
C ILE A 124 4.31 -0.02 -2.37
N SER A 125 4.70 0.06 -3.63
CA SER A 125 5.31 -1.08 -4.31
C SER A 125 6.68 -1.43 -3.76
N THR A 126 7.49 -0.42 -3.45
CA THR A 126 8.80 -0.58 -2.85
C THR A 126 8.70 -1.13 -1.44
N ILE A 127 7.87 -0.53 -0.56
CA ILE A 127 7.65 -1.04 0.81
C ILE A 127 7.27 -2.52 0.78
N TRP A 128 6.35 -2.91 -0.10
CA TRP A 128 5.94 -4.31 -0.18
C TRP A 128 7.06 -5.24 -0.68
N ARG A 129 7.83 -4.82 -1.69
CA ARG A 129 8.97 -5.60 -2.23
C ARG A 129 10.07 -5.77 -1.18
N GLU A 130 10.44 -4.70 -0.50
CA GLU A 130 11.44 -4.74 0.57
C GLU A 130 10.98 -5.65 1.71
N ARG A 131 9.72 -5.52 2.13
CA ARG A 131 9.12 -6.40 3.13
C ARG A 131 9.21 -7.87 2.71
N TYR A 132 8.96 -8.16 1.43
CA TYR A 132 9.07 -9.52 0.91
C TYR A 132 10.51 -10.03 0.92
N SER A 133 11.50 -9.21 0.56
CA SER A 133 12.93 -9.57 0.65
C SER A 133 13.33 -9.91 2.09
N LEU A 134 13.03 -9.01 3.03
CA LEU A 134 13.30 -9.21 4.46
C LEU A 134 12.66 -10.49 5.00
N LYS A 135 11.44 -10.79 4.57
CA LYS A 135 10.72 -12.01 4.98
C LYS A 135 11.31 -13.29 4.39
N MET A 136 12.01 -13.20 3.25
CA MET A 136 12.72 -14.33 2.65
C MET A 136 14.10 -14.54 3.26
N GLU A 137 14.76 -13.46 3.66
CA GLU A 137 16.06 -13.48 4.34
C GLU A 137 15.96 -13.83 5.82
N ASP A 138 14.78 -13.74 6.45
CA ASP A 138 14.59 -14.04 7.87
C ASP A 138 15.06 -15.46 8.25
N PRO A 139 16.14 -15.60 9.04
CA PRO A 139 16.72 -16.89 9.44
C PRO A 139 15.73 -17.79 10.19
N ARG A 140 14.70 -17.22 10.82
CA ARG A 140 13.68 -17.96 11.59
C ARG A 140 12.72 -18.77 10.70
N ARG A 141 12.73 -18.53 9.39
CA ARG A 141 12.09 -19.39 8.37
C ARG A 141 13.03 -20.47 7.84
N ALA A 142 14.33 -20.21 7.80
CA ALA A 142 15.33 -21.18 7.31
C ALA A 142 15.44 -22.41 8.24
N SER A 143 15.22 -22.23 9.55
CA SER A 143 15.22 -23.34 10.53
C SER A 143 13.96 -24.21 10.53
N ARG A 144 12.97 -23.91 9.69
CA ARG A 144 11.66 -24.58 9.63
C ARG A 144 11.44 -25.37 8.32
N ARG A 145 12.49 -25.56 7.52
CA ARG A 145 12.52 -26.45 6.36
C ARG A 145 13.25 -27.75 6.70
#